data_AF-A0A4Y8SFS4-F1
#
_entry.id   AF-A0A4Y8SFS4-F1
#
_cell.length_a   1.000
_cell.length_b   1.000
_cell.length_c   1.000
_cell.angle_alpha   90.00
_cell.angle_beta   90.00
_cell.angle_gamma   90.00
#
_symmetry.space_group_name_H-M   'P 1'
#
loop_
_entity.id
_entity.type
_entity.pdbx_description
1 polymer ?
#
loop_
_entity_poly.entity_id
_entity_poly.type
_entity_poly.pdbx_seq_one_letter_code
_entity_poly.pdbx_strand_id
1 'polypeptide(L)'
;MKEIEAIVNEVKAALALKKKEIELSGNAIGYTTQEFKNREMEFFAFEANIKVKTRQPYIAAEMIDQCKHDALELMAEISKIKAA
;
A
#
# COMPACT_ATOMS: atom_id res chain seq x y z
N MET A 1 14.31 -4.14 -11.24
CA MET A 1 13.22 -3.16 -11.43
C MET A 1 11.85 -3.82 -11.42
N LYS A 2 11.61 -4.89 -12.21
CA LYS A 2 10.34 -5.66 -12.23
C LYS A 2 9.82 -6.11 -10.85
N GLU A 3 10.70 -6.51 -9.93
CA GLU A 3 10.30 -6.92 -8.58
C GLU A 3 9.69 -5.79 -7.76
N ILE A 4 10.29 -4.59 -7.79
CA ILE A 4 9.79 -3.43 -7.04
C ILE A 4 8.45 -2.96 -7.63
N GLU A 5 8.31 -2.99 -8.96
CA GLU A 5 7.04 -2.71 -9.61
C GLU A 5 5.95 -3.71 -9.22
N ALA A 6 6.29 -5.00 -9.13
CA ALA A 6 5.36 -6.02 -8.65
C ALA A 6 4.90 -5.74 -7.22
N ILE A 7 5.82 -5.41 -6.31
CA ILE A 7 5.50 -5.05 -4.91
C ILE A 7 4.56 -3.83 -4.86
N VAL A 8 4.87 -2.77 -5.62
CA VAL A 8 4.01 -1.58 -5.69
C VAL A 8 2.61 -1.93 -6.19
N ASN A 9 2.51 -2.80 -7.20
CA ASN A 9 1.23 -3.23 -7.75
C ASN A 9 0.42 -4.10 -6.78
N GLU A 10 1.07 -4.93 -5.96
CA GLU A 10 0.40 -5.72 -4.92
C GLU A 10 -0.27 -4.82 -3.87
N VAL A 11 0.43 -3.80 -3.38
CA VAL A 11 -0.17 -2.85 -2.42
C VAL A 11 -1.31 -2.04 -3.07
N LYS A 12 -1.17 -1.61 -4.33
CA LYS A 12 -2.26 -0.97 -5.08
C LYS A 12 -3.48 -1.87 -5.20
N ALA A 13 -3.28 -3.16 -5.48
CA ALA A 13 -4.36 -4.12 -5.58
C ALA A 13 -5.06 -4.32 -4.24
N ALA A 14 -4.31 -4.38 -3.13
CA ALA A 14 -4.87 -4.47 -1.78
C ALA A 14 -5.74 -3.25 -1.43
N LEU A 15 -5.28 -2.03 -1.74
CA LEU A 15 -6.06 -0.80 -1.58
C LEU A 15 -7.33 -0.82 -2.43
N ALA A 16 -7.23 -1.20 -3.70
CA ALA A 16 -8.38 -1.26 -4.61
C ALA A 16 -9.43 -2.27 -4.14
N LEU A 17 -9.00 -3.44 -3.66
CA LEU A 17 -9.89 -4.46 -3.10
C LEU A 17 -10.58 -3.93 -1.84
N LYS A 18 -9.83 -3.35 -0.91
CA LYS A 18 -10.39 -2.81 0.34
C LYS A 18 -11.36 -1.65 0.08
N LYS A 19 -11.07 -0.77 -0.88
CA LYS A 19 -11.99 0.29 -1.30
C LYS A 19 -13.33 -0.29 -1.76
N LYS A 20 -13.28 -1.32 -2.61
CA LYS A 20 -14.48 -2.00 -3.10
C LYS A 20 -15.27 -2.66 -1.97
N GLU A 21 -14.59 -3.29 -1.01
CA GLU A 21 -15.26 -3.85 0.19
C GLU A 21 -16.00 -2.77 0.99
N ILE A 22 -15.35 -1.63 1.24
CA ILE A 22 -15.95 -0.51 1.96
C ILE A 22 -17.15 0.07 1.19
N GLU A 23 -17.03 0.25 -0.13
CA GLU A 23 -18.12 0.74 -0.98
C GLU A 23 -19.32 -0.23 -1.00
N LEU A 24 -19.06 -1.54 -1.06
CA LEU A 24 -20.11 -2.57 -1.07
C LEU A 24 -20.82 -2.72 0.27
N SER A 25 -20.19 -2.35 1.39
CA SER A 25 -20.83 -2.40 2.71
C SER A 25 -22.03 -1.45 2.84
N GLY A 26 -22.18 -0.48 1.94
CA GLY A 26 -23.32 0.44 1.90
C GLY A 26 -23.43 1.41 3.08
N ASN A 27 -22.58 1.25 4.10
CA ASN A 27 -22.62 1.98 5.37
C ASN A 27 -21.22 2.45 5.79
N ALA A 28 -20.40 2.95 4.85
CA ALA A 28 -19.06 3.42 5.16
C ALA A 28 -19.08 4.48 6.28
N ILE A 29 -18.72 4.07 7.49
CA ILE A 29 -18.65 4.95 8.66
C ILE A 29 -17.51 5.95 8.41
N GLY A 30 -17.68 7.20 8.85
CA GLY A 30 -16.66 8.24 8.67
C GLY A 30 -15.26 7.81 9.16
N TYR A 31 -15.21 7.02 10.24
CA TYR A 31 -13.98 6.43 10.76
C TYR A 31 -13.31 5.45 9.77
N THR A 32 -14.03 4.46 9.26
CA THR A 32 -13.55 3.51 8.23
C THR A 32 -13.02 4.23 7.00
N THR A 33 -13.72 5.30 6.57
CA THR A 33 -13.30 6.12 5.42
C THR A 33 -11.99 6.88 5.71
N GLN A 34 -11.83 7.41 6.92
CA GLN A 34 -10.62 8.11 7.33
C GLN A 34 -9.43 7.15 7.46
N GLU A 35 -9.62 5.96 8.05
CA GLU A 35 -8.59 4.94 8.12
C GLU A 35 -8.12 4.52 6.73
N PHE A 36 -9.05 4.33 5.79
CA PHE A 36 -8.69 4.02 4.41
C PHE A 36 -7.88 5.14 3.74
N LYS A 37 -8.31 6.40 3.88
CA LYS A 37 -7.56 7.55 3.37
C LYS A 37 -6.16 7.66 3.97
N ASN A 38 -5.98 7.32 5.24
CA ASN A 38 -4.66 7.29 5.86
C ASN A 38 -3.75 6.26 5.18
N ARG A 39 -4.27 5.06 4.85
CA ARG A 39 -3.51 4.05 4.10
C ARG A 39 -3.22 4.44 2.66
N GLU A 40 -4.11 5.18 2.00
CA GLU A 40 -3.82 5.77 0.69
C GLU A 40 -2.65 6.78 0.76
N MET A 41 -2.58 7.60 1.82
CA MET A 41 -1.47 8.54 2.03
C MET A 41 -0.15 7.82 2.35
N GLU A 42 -0.18 6.79 3.19
CA GLU A 42 1.00 5.96 3.48
C GLU A 42 1.52 5.27 2.23
N PHE A 43 0.62 4.74 1.40
CA PHE A 43 0.98 4.16 0.11
C PHE A 43 1.62 5.18 -0.84
N PHE A 44 1.10 6.42 -0.89
CA PHE A 44 1.71 7.48 -1.69
C PHE A 44 3.14 7.81 -1.22
N ALA A 45 3.37 7.88 0.10
CA ALA A 45 4.70 8.08 0.66
C ALA A 45 5.65 6.92 0.33
N PHE A 46 5.16 5.68 0.42
CA PHE A 46 5.88 4.47 0.02
C PHE A 46 6.27 4.51 -1.46
N GLU A 47 5.34 4.81 -2.36
CA GLU A 47 5.61 4.87 -3.81
C GLU A 47 6.61 5.99 -4.14
N ALA A 48 6.50 7.14 -3.48
CA ALA A 48 7.44 8.25 -3.65
C ALA A 48 8.85 7.87 -3.19
N ASN A 49 8.98 7.20 -2.04
CA ASN A 49 10.26 6.72 -1.51
C ASN A 49 10.92 5.73 -2.47
N ILE A 50 10.14 4.77 -2.97
CA ILE A 50 10.59 3.82 -3.99
C ILE A 50 11.06 4.53 -5.25
N LYS A 51 10.30 5.49 -5.78
CA LYS A 51 10.68 6.25 -6.98
C LYS A 51 11.99 7.02 -6.82
N VAL A 52 12.31 7.47 -5.62
CA VAL A 52 13.61 8.10 -5.33
C VAL A 52 14.72 7.06 -5.31
N LYS A 53 14.49 5.92 -4.62
CA LYS A 53 15.46 4.83 -4.50
C LYS A 53 15.77 4.14 -5.84
N THR A 54 14.78 3.98 -6.72
CA THR A 54 14.96 3.31 -8.03
C THR A 54 15.66 4.18 -9.08
N ARG A 55 15.87 5.48 -8.81
CA ARG A 55 16.70 6.37 -9.65
C ARG A 55 18.21 6.16 -9.43
N GLN A 56 18.59 5.38 -8.42
CA GLN A 56 19.99 5.05 -8.16
C GLN A 56 20.51 4.06 -9.22
N PRO A 57 21.79 4.17 -9.64
CA PRO A 57 22.37 3.31 -10.68
C PRO A 57 22.46 1.83 -10.27
N TYR A 58 22.37 1.55 -8.97
CA TYR A 58 22.33 0.20 -8.41
C TYR A 58 21.34 0.17 -7.25
N ILE A 59 20.56 -0.91 -7.17
CA ILE A 59 19.65 -1.17 -6.05
C ILE A 59 20.19 -2.38 -5.30
N ALA A 60 20.56 -2.20 -4.03
CA ALA A 60 21.03 -3.28 -3.18
C ALA A 60 19.88 -4.26 -2.87
N ALA A 61 20.17 -5.55 -2.74
CA ALA A 61 19.20 -6.58 -2.38
C ALA A 61 18.46 -6.25 -1.07
N GLU A 62 19.17 -5.72 -0.07
CA GLU A 62 18.61 -5.25 1.20
C GLU A 62 17.52 -4.18 1.02
N MET A 63 17.62 -3.33 -0.01
CA MET A 63 16.58 -2.34 -0.29
C MET A 63 15.32 -2.97 -0.85
N ILE A 64 15.46 -4.05 -1.64
CA ILE A 64 14.32 -4.83 -2.14
C ILE A 64 13.64 -5.54 -0.97
N ASP A 65 14.42 -6.13 -0.06
CA ASP A 65 13.89 -6.79 1.14
C ASP A 65 13.15 -5.81 2.05
N GLN A 66 13.70 -4.59 2.25
CA GLN A 66 12.99 -3.54 2.97
C GLN A 66 11.69 -3.15 2.27
N CYS A 67 11.69 -2.98 0.94
CA CYS A 67 10.46 -2.67 0.20
C CYS A 67 9.40 -3.76 0.35
N LYS A 68 9.82 -5.04 0.37
CA LYS A 68 8.92 -6.17 0.62
C LYS A 68 8.33 -6.10 2.03
N HIS A 69 9.16 -5.81 3.03
CA HIS A 69 8.72 -5.70 4.41
C HIS A 69 7.71 -4.55 4.60
N ASP A 70 8.07 -3.34 4.16
CA ASP A 70 7.20 -2.16 4.23
C ASP A 70 5.84 -2.40 3.53
N ALA A 71 5.87 -3.07 2.38
CA ALA A 71 4.66 -3.43 1.65
C ALA A 71 3.79 -4.44 2.41
N LEU A 72 4.40 -5.47 3.02
CA LEU A 72 3.68 -6.46 3.83
C LEU A 72 3.02 -5.82 5.05
N GLU A 73 3.71 -4.92 5.74
CA GLU A 73 3.15 -4.17 6.87
C GLU A 73 1.96 -3.33 6.43
N LEU A 74 2.10 -2.57 5.33
CA LEU A 74 1.04 -1.72 4.81
C LEU A 74 -0.18 -2.56 4.36
N MET A 75 0.02 -3.69 3.69
CA MET A 75 -1.07 -4.61 3.33
C MET A 75 -1.74 -5.20 4.56
N ALA A 76 -0.99 -5.55 5.61
CA ALA A 76 -1.55 -6.04 6.87
C ALA A 76 -2.42 -4.97 7.53
N GLU A 77 -1.98 -3.71 7.57
CA GLU A 77 -2.77 -2.59 8.11
C GLU A 77 -4.03 -2.31 7.27
N ILE A 78 -3.92 -2.36 5.94
CA ILE A 78 -5.09 -2.24 5.03
C ILE A 78 -6.11 -3.34 5.35
N SER A 79 -5.66 -4.58 5.56
CA SER A 79 -6.55 -5.72 5.84
C SER A 79 -7.35 -5.57 7.14
N LYS A 80 -6.79 -4.85 8.13
CA LYS A 80 -7.42 -4.60 9.43
C LYS A 80 -8.57 -3.59 9.36
N ILE A 81 -8.65 -2.79 8.29
CA ILE A 81 -9.76 -1.87 8.09
C ILE A 81 -11.04 -2.69 7.95
N LYS A 82 -11.93 -2.54 8.93
CA LYS A 82 -13.23 -3.20 8.95
C LYS A 82 -14.19 -2.42 8.07
N ALA A 83 -14.74 -3.10 7.06
CA ALA A 83 -15.95 -2.63 6.40
C ALA A 83 -17.08 -2.60 7.44
N ALA A 84 -17.96 -1.61 7.32
CA ALA A 84 -19.02 -1.35 8.30
C ALA A 84 -20.15 -2.37 8.23
#